data_AF-A0A948FPI5-F1
#
_entry.id   AF-A0A948FPI5-F1
#
_cell.length_a   1.000
_cell.length_b   1.000
_cell.length_c   1.000
_cell.angle_alpha   90.00
_cell.angle_beta   90.00
_cell.angle_gamma   90.00
#
_symmetry.space_group_name_H-M   'P 1'
#
loop_
_entity.id
_entity.type
_entity.pdbx_description
1 polymer ?
#
loop_
_entity_poly.entity_id
_entity_poly.type
_entity_poly.pdbx_seq_one_letter_code
_entity_poly.pdbx_strand_id
1 'polypeptide(L)'
;LIMATPLAFLAYPLALGFTAATYVGVQFIGLDLPAWVVGTSITTFLFGNAMMIVSAAIAATWRYNWRIGAFAIFTPVYWLLHSVAAWRALYQLVRDPHRWEKTPHGLTEDYESDAHV
;
A
#
# COMPACT_ATOMS: atom_id res chain seq x y z
N LEU A 1 -16.33 7.03 -1.45
CA LEU A 1 -14.91 7.39 -1.66
C LEU A 1 -14.19 7.75 -0.35
N ILE A 2 -14.74 8.61 0.52
CA ILE A 2 -14.02 9.08 1.73
C ILE A 2 -13.61 7.96 2.70
N MET A 3 -14.51 7.05 3.07
CA MET A 3 -14.20 5.95 4.01
C MET A 3 -13.69 4.67 3.35
N ALA A 4 -14.01 4.45 2.07
CA ALA A 4 -13.71 3.18 1.39
C ALA A 4 -12.20 2.94 1.27
N THR A 5 -11.43 3.97 0.95
CA THR A 5 -9.98 3.84 0.72
C THR A 5 -9.21 3.52 2.02
N PRO A 6 -9.42 4.25 3.15
CA PRO A 6 -8.81 3.87 4.43
C PRO A 6 -9.21 2.46 4.90
N LEU A 7 -10.48 2.10 4.77
CA LEU A 7 -10.97 0.77 5.18
C LEU A 7 -10.33 -0.34 4.34
N ALA A 8 -10.15 -0.13 3.03
CA ALA A 8 -9.46 -1.09 2.17
C ALA A 8 -8.02 -1.34 2.63
N PHE A 9 -7.28 -0.28 3.00
CA PHE A 9 -5.90 -0.43 3.50
C PHE A 9 -5.81 -1.05 4.90
N LEU A 10 -6.82 -0.84 5.76
CA LEU A 10 -6.92 -1.55 7.04
C LEU A 10 -7.19 -3.05 6.84
N ALA A 11 -8.09 -3.39 5.91
CA ALA A 11 -8.45 -4.77 5.61
C ALA A 11 -7.36 -5.53 4.82
N TYR A 12 -6.51 -4.83 4.09
CA TYR A 12 -5.50 -5.39 3.19
C TYR A 12 -4.63 -6.52 3.81
N PRO A 13 -3.99 -6.36 4.98
CA PRO A 13 -3.15 -7.40 5.58
C PRO A 13 -3.95 -8.61 6.04
N LEU A 14 -5.20 -8.41 6.49
CA LEU A 14 -6.11 -9.50 6.84
C LEU A 14 -6.51 -10.31 5.60
N ALA A 15 -6.87 -9.62 4.52
CA ALA A 15 -7.21 -10.24 3.24
C ALA A 15 -6.02 -10.98 2.62
N LEU A 16 -4.81 -10.39 2.68
CA LEU A 16 -3.58 -11.07 2.25
C LEU A 16 -3.28 -12.30 3.12
N GLY A 17 -3.43 -12.19 4.44
CA GLY A 17 -3.23 -13.31 5.36
C GLY A 17 -4.19 -14.47 5.08
N PHE A 18 -5.47 -14.17 4.85
CA PHE A 18 -6.46 -15.17 4.43
C PHE A 18 -6.08 -15.82 3.10
N THR A 19 -5.72 -15.01 2.10
CA THR A 19 -5.28 -15.49 0.78
C THR A 19 -4.07 -16.42 0.90
N ALA A 20 -3.06 -16.05 1.69
CA ALA A 20 -1.88 -16.86 1.92
C ALA A 20 -2.21 -18.17 2.67
N ALA A 21 -3.06 -18.10 3.70
CA ALA A 21 -3.50 -19.29 4.44
C ALA A 21 -4.23 -20.28 3.53
N THR A 22 -5.13 -19.80 2.65
CA THR A 22 -5.80 -20.62 1.64
C THR A 22 -4.79 -21.31 0.71
N TYR A 23 -3.74 -20.61 0.27
CA TYR A 23 -2.72 -21.19 -0.62
C TYR A 23 -1.80 -22.21 0.03
N VAL A 24 -1.53 -22.09 1.35
CA VAL A 24 -0.74 -23.07 2.11
C VAL A 24 -1.59 -24.27 2.57
N GLY A 25 -2.90 -24.26 2.27
CA GLY A 25 -3.82 -25.33 2.67
C GLY A 25 -4.21 -25.26 4.15
N VAL A 26 -3.99 -24.12 4.80
CA VAL A 26 -4.38 -23.91 6.19
C VAL A 26 -5.88 -23.61 6.24
N GLN A 27 -6.65 -24.54 6.78
CA GLN A 27 -8.09 -24.39 6.96
C GLN A 27 -8.37 -23.59 8.25
N PHE A 28 -8.69 -22.31 8.11
CA PHE A 28 -8.89 -21.43 9.27
C PHE A 28 -10.22 -21.69 10.02
N ILE A 29 -11.22 -22.33 9.41
CA ILE A 29 -12.57 -22.56 9.99
C ILE A 29 -13.18 -23.90 9.49
N GLY A 30 -12.39 -24.82 8.92
CA GLY A 30 -12.93 -25.99 8.21
C GLY A 30 -13.73 -25.66 6.96
N LEU A 31 -13.61 -24.41 6.47
CA LEU A 31 -14.19 -23.97 5.21
C LEU A 31 -13.39 -24.55 4.05
N ASP A 32 -13.97 -25.52 3.35
CA ASP A 32 -13.38 -26.07 2.13
C ASP A 32 -13.90 -25.28 0.91
N LEU A 33 -13.01 -24.52 0.28
CA LEU A 33 -13.36 -23.71 -0.88
C LEU A 33 -13.30 -24.59 -2.13
N PRO A 34 -14.36 -24.65 -2.95
CA PRO A 34 -14.34 -25.48 -4.15
C PRO A 34 -13.25 -24.99 -5.11
N ALA A 35 -12.61 -25.94 -5.81
CA ALA A 35 -11.42 -25.68 -6.62
C ALA A 35 -11.59 -24.55 -7.66
N TRP A 36 -12.79 -24.39 -8.22
CA TRP A 36 -13.08 -23.32 -9.17
C TRP A 36 -13.08 -21.92 -8.53
N VAL A 37 -13.51 -21.79 -7.26
CA VAL A 37 -13.44 -20.52 -6.51
C VAL A 37 -11.99 -20.17 -6.23
N VAL A 38 -11.17 -21.16 -5.83
CA VAL A 38 -9.73 -20.95 -5.61
C VAL A 38 -9.04 -20.56 -6.91
N GLY A 39 -9.32 -21.27 -8.00
CA GLY A 39 -8.76 -20.97 -9.33
C GLY A 39 -9.11 -19.56 -9.81
N THR A 40 -10.39 -19.19 -9.77
CA THR A 40 -10.84 -17.83 -10.14
C THR A 40 -10.24 -16.75 -9.24
N SER A 41 -10.16 -17.00 -7.93
CA SER A 41 -9.55 -16.05 -6.98
C SER A 41 -8.07 -15.81 -7.27
N ILE A 42 -7.30 -16.88 -7.54
CA ILE A 42 -5.88 -16.78 -7.94
C ILE A 42 -5.74 -15.99 -9.23
N THR A 43 -6.54 -16.33 -10.25
CA THR A 43 -6.47 -15.68 -11.55
C THR A 43 -6.77 -14.19 -11.43
N THR A 44 -7.87 -13.82 -10.76
CA THR A 44 -8.24 -12.42 -10.58
C THR A 44 -7.23 -11.67 -9.72
N PHE A 45 -6.70 -12.30 -8.66
CA PHE A 45 -5.66 -11.71 -7.82
C PHE A 45 -4.41 -11.40 -8.62
N LEU A 46 -3.83 -12.39 -9.31
CA LEU A 46 -2.61 -12.19 -10.10
C LEU A 46 -2.82 -11.20 -11.23
N PHE A 47 -3.93 -11.31 -11.96
CA PHE A 47 -4.25 -10.43 -13.08
C PHE A 47 -4.44 -8.98 -12.62
N GLY A 48 -5.21 -8.74 -11.55
CA GLY A 48 -5.43 -7.40 -11.02
C GLY A 48 -4.14 -6.74 -10.52
N ASN A 49 -3.32 -7.48 -9.77
CA ASN A 49 -2.02 -7.00 -9.30
C ASN A 49 -1.08 -6.65 -10.48
N ALA A 50 -0.99 -7.54 -11.48
CA ALA A 50 -0.19 -7.31 -12.67
C ALA A 50 -0.67 -6.08 -13.46
N MET A 51 -1.98 -5.93 -13.64
CA MET A 51 -2.58 -4.79 -14.35
C MET A 51 -2.26 -3.47 -13.64
N MET A 52 -2.32 -3.43 -12.32
CA MET A 52 -1.95 -2.24 -11.55
C MET A 52 -0.45 -1.91 -11.69
N ILE A 53 0.43 -2.91 -11.61
CA ILE A 53 1.88 -2.72 -11.76
C ILE A 53 2.21 -2.21 -13.17
N VAL A 54 1.63 -2.82 -14.22
CA VAL A 54 1.85 -2.42 -15.61
C VAL A 54 1.32 -1.02 -15.86
N SER A 55 0.13 -0.68 -15.34
CA SER A 55 -0.43 0.66 -15.48
C SER A 55 0.46 1.71 -14.81
N ALA A 56 0.95 1.43 -13.61
CA ALA A 56 1.89 2.29 -12.90
C ALA A 56 3.22 2.43 -13.66
N ALA A 57 3.75 1.34 -14.22
CA ALA A 57 4.96 1.33 -15.03
C ALA A 57 4.79 2.19 -16.29
N ILE A 58 3.70 2.02 -17.03
CA ILE A 58 3.39 2.80 -18.24
C ILE A 58 3.28 4.29 -17.87
N ALA A 59 2.51 4.63 -16.84
CA ALA A 59 2.35 6.02 -16.40
C ALA A 59 3.70 6.66 -16.01
N ALA A 60 4.54 5.93 -15.27
CA ALA A 60 5.85 6.41 -14.84
C ALA A 60 6.85 6.53 -16.01
N THR A 61 6.82 5.60 -16.97
CA THR A 61 7.69 5.68 -18.16
C THR A 61 7.30 6.84 -19.07
N TRP A 62 6.00 7.06 -19.28
CA TRP A 62 5.48 8.17 -20.08
C TRP A 62 5.78 9.53 -19.45
N ARG A 63 5.70 9.64 -18.12
CA ARG A 63 5.93 10.90 -17.42
C ARG A 63 7.41 11.22 -17.21
N TYR A 64 8.26 10.20 -17.06
CA TYR A 64 9.66 10.39 -16.71
C TYR A 64 10.62 9.63 -17.63
N ASN A 65 10.86 8.34 -17.38
CA ASN A 65 11.69 7.46 -18.22
C ASN A 65 11.52 5.98 -17.85
N TRP A 66 12.06 5.08 -18.69
CA TRP A 66 11.96 3.62 -18.49
C TRP A 66 12.59 3.12 -17.19
N ARG A 67 13.68 3.75 -16.72
CA ARG A 67 14.37 3.36 -15.48
C ARG A 67 13.45 3.57 -14.27
N ILE A 68 12.69 4.65 -14.26
CA ILE A 68 11.71 4.93 -13.20
C ILE A 68 10.53 3.97 -13.29
N GLY A 69 10.01 3.71 -14.49
CA GLY A 69 8.91 2.76 -14.66
C GLY A 69 9.26 1.33 -14.21
N ALA A 70 10.52 0.91 -14.31
CA ALA A 70 10.96 -0.38 -13.79
C ALA A 70 10.74 -0.53 -12.27
N PHE A 71 10.78 0.57 -11.49
CA PHE A 71 10.51 0.54 -10.05
C PHE A 71 9.04 0.28 -9.71
N ALA A 72 8.11 0.30 -10.67
CA ALA A 72 6.71 -0.08 -10.44
C ALA A 72 6.57 -1.53 -9.96
N ILE A 73 7.57 -2.40 -10.14
CA ILE A 73 7.57 -3.75 -9.55
C ILE A 73 7.49 -3.73 -8.02
N PHE A 74 7.91 -2.63 -7.36
CA PHE A 74 7.83 -2.46 -5.92
C PHE A 74 6.46 -1.96 -5.43
N THR A 75 5.49 -1.78 -6.32
CA THR A 75 4.12 -1.35 -5.94
C THR A 75 3.47 -2.30 -4.90
N PRO A 76 3.65 -3.63 -4.94
CA PRO A 76 3.16 -4.52 -3.87
C PRO A 76 3.71 -4.21 -2.48
N VAL A 77 5.01 -3.87 -2.40
CA VAL A 77 5.63 -3.43 -1.14
C VAL A 77 5.04 -2.10 -0.69
N TYR A 78 4.82 -1.19 -1.63
CA TYR A 78 4.20 0.10 -1.36
C TYR A 78 2.76 -0.03 -0.81
N TRP A 79 1.97 -0.99 -1.28
CA TRP A 79 0.62 -1.25 -0.73
C TRP A 79 0.66 -1.74 0.72
N LEU A 80 1.65 -2.55 1.09
CA LEU A 80 1.86 -2.95 2.49
C LEU A 80 2.19 -1.74 3.36
N LEU A 81 3.04 -0.83 2.88
CA LEU A 81 3.36 0.42 3.58
C LEU A 81 2.12 1.31 3.77
N HIS A 82 1.24 1.39 2.77
CA HIS A 82 -0.05 2.06 2.94
C HIS A 82 -0.91 1.43 4.04
N SER A 83 -0.93 0.10 4.15
CA SER A 83 -1.65 -0.55 5.24
C SER A 83 -1.06 -0.21 6.60
N VAL A 84 0.26 -0.26 6.74
CA VAL A 84 0.96 0.14 7.98
C VAL A 84 0.60 1.59 8.36
N ALA A 85 0.61 2.50 7.38
CA ALA A 85 0.21 3.89 7.59
C ALA A 85 -1.26 4.01 8.02
N ALA A 86 -2.17 3.23 7.43
CA ALA A 86 -3.58 3.23 7.79
C ALA A 86 -3.82 2.74 9.23
N TRP A 87 -3.16 1.66 9.65
CA TRP A 87 -3.23 1.17 11.03
C TRP A 87 -2.67 2.16 12.03
N ARG A 88 -1.54 2.80 11.71
CA ARG A 88 -0.96 3.87 12.53
C ARG A 88 -1.90 5.07 12.65
N ALA A 89 -2.53 5.48 11.56
CA ALA A 89 -3.50 6.56 11.54
C ALA A 89 -4.75 6.21 12.37
N LEU A 90 -5.26 4.98 12.28
CA LEU A 90 -6.38 4.51 13.10
C LEU A 90 -6.04 4.55 14.59
N TYR A 91 -4.84 4.12 14.96
CA TYR A 91 -4.37 4.19 16.35
C TYR A 91 -4.31 5.64 16.84
N GLN A 92 -3.74 6.56 16.06
CA GLN A 92 -3.68 7.98 16.40
C GLN A 92 -5.07 8.61 16.50
N LEU A 93 -5.97 8.28 15.58
CA LEU A 93 -7.35 8.78 15.62
C LEU A 93 -8.06 8.44 16.94
N VAL A 94 -7.77 7.27 17.52
CA VAL A 94 -8.40 6.82 18.78
C VAL A 94 -7.67 7.36 20.02
N ARG A 95 -6.34 7.43 20.01
CA ARG A 95 -5.53 7.78 21.19
C ARG A 95 -5.14 9.25 21.25
N ASP A 96 -4.76 9.85 20.13
CA ASP A 96 -4.28 11.22 20.01
C ASP A 96 -4.86 11.90 18.73
N PRO A 97 -6.18 12.17 18.66
CA PRO A 97 -6.84 12.59 17.41
C PRO A 97 -6.32 13.89 16.81
N HIS A 98 -5.66 14.73 17.61
CA HIS A 98 -5.08 16.00 17.19
C HIS A 98 -3.56 15.95 16.99
N ARG A 99 -2.96 14.76 17.07
CA ARG A 99 -1.52 14.59 16.87
C ARG A 99 -1.19 14.69 15.38
N TRP A 100 -0.33 15.64 15.07
CA TRP A 100 0.24 15.79 13.74
C TRP A 100 1.71 15.38 13.78
N GLU A 101 2.06 14.31 13.08
CA GLU A 101 3.45 13.85 12.96
C GLU A 101 4.13 14.53 11.77
N LYS A 102 4.68 15.73 12.02
CA LYS A 102 5.45 16.47 11.01
C LYS A 102 6.69 15.66 10.66
N THR A 103 6.92 15.42 9.37
CA THR A 103 8.25 15.05 8.92
C THR A 103 9.17 16.26 9.16
N PRO A 104 10.37 16.09 9.73
CA PRO A 104 11.37 17.13 9.74
C PRO A 104 11.66 17.50 8.28
N HIS A 105 11.30 18.72 7.88
CA HIS A 105 11.73 19.25 6.59
C HIS A 105 13.15 19.76 6.78
N GLY A 106 14.01 19.56 5.77
CA GLY A 106 15.40 20.02 5.85
C GLY A 106 15.45 21.52 6.15
N LEU A 107 16.06 21.87 7.29
CA LEU A 107 16.78 23.10 7.59
C LEU A 107 16.08 24.40 7.15
N THR A 108 15.22 24.93 8.00
CA THR A 108 15.19 26.40 8.21
C THR A 108 16.33 26.72 9.18
N GLU A 109 17.57 26.47 8.77
CA GLU A 109 18.68 27.27 9.30
C GLU A 109 18.62 28.58 8.51
N ASP A 110 18.25 29.64 9.20
CA ASP A 110 18.67 31.02 8.97
C ASP A 110 19.19 31.33 7.56
N TYR A 111 18.29 31.72 6.66
CA TYR A 111 18.65 32.46 5.44
C TYR A 111 18.90 33.96 5.74
N GLU A 112 19.06 34.34 7.01
CA GLU A 112 19.38 35.69 7.49
C GLU A 112 20.71 35.66 8.26
N SER A 113 21.85 35.81 7.57
CA SER A 113 23.12 36.18 8.24
C SER A 113 24.12 36.87 7.31
N ASP A 114 24.24 36.49 6.03
CA ASP A 114 25.41 36.89 5.23
C ASP A 114 25.14 37.94 4.14
N ALA A 115 23.98 38.62 4.16
CA ALA A 115 23.71 39.74 3.24
C ALA A 115 24.21 41.11 3.76
N HIS A 116 24.91 41.13 4.90
CA HIS A 116 25.39 42.36 5.55
C HIS A 116 26.86 42.25 5.98
N VAL A 117 27.78 42.04 5.03
CA VAL A 117 29.19 42.43 5.18
C VAL A 117 29.69 43.05 3.89
#